data_AF-A0A3D3L1H7-F1
#
_entry.id   AF-A0A3D3L1H7-F1
#
_cell.length_a   1.000
_cell.length_b   1.000
_cell.length_c   1.000
_cell.angle_alpha   90.00
_cell.angle_beta   90.00
_cell.angle_gamma   90.00
#
_symmetry.space_group_name_H-M   'P 1'
#
loop_
_entity.id
_entity.type
_entity.pdbx_description
1 polymer ?
#
loop_
_entity_poly.entity_id
_entity_poly.type
_entity_poly.pdbx_seq_one_letter_code
_entity_poly.pdbx_strand_id
1 'polypeptide(L)'
;IDKVVATPDMMPALGKLGKILGPKGLMPNPKSGTVTMDIAKAVGELKTGRVELRVEKNGIIHTSCGKTSFNEKDLIENIRIIYNTIIKARPASAK
;
A
#
# COMPACT_ATOMS: atom_id res chain seq x y z
N ILE A 1 -10.99 11.85 2.44
CA ILE A 1 -10.75 11.01 1.23
C ILE A 1 -9.33 10.51 1.38
N ASP A 2 -9.19 9.22 1.69
CA ASP A 2 -7.91 8.71 2.21
C ASP A 2 -7.15 7.89 1.15
N LYS A 3 -7.86 7.41 0.12
CA LYS A 3 -7.34 6.66 -1.02
C LYS A 3 -8.16 6.98 -2.28
N VAL A 4 -7.51 7.04 -3.44
CA VAL A 4 -8.15 7.18 -4.76
C VAL A 4 -7.84 5.92 -5.57
N VAL A 5 -8.86 5.36 -6.22
CA VAL A 5 -8.73 4.22 -7.14
C VAL A 5 -9.14 4.68 -8.53
N ALA A 6 -8.41 4.26 -9.55
CA ALA A 6 -8.68 4.62 -10.92
C ALA A 6 -8.55 3.41 -11.86
N THR A 7 -9.21 3.49 -13.00
CA THR A 7 -9.00 2.56 -14.11
C THR A 7 -7.91 3.09 -15.04
N PRO A 8 -7.17 2.22 -15.77
CA PRO A 8 -6.06 2.64 -16.63
C PRO A 8 -6.45 3.66 -17.72
N ASP A 9 -7.66 3.56 -18.25
CA ASP A 9 -8.25 4.45 -19.26
C ASP A 9 -8.43 5.89 -18.74
N MET A 10 -8.64 6.08 -17.43
CA MET A 10 -8.79 7.39 -16.80
C MET A 10 -7.47 8.06 -16.37
N MET A 11 -6.34 7.33 -16.44
CA MET A 11 -5.01 7.85 -16.05
C MET A 11 -4.55 9.10 -16.82
N PRO A 12 -4.80 9.25 -18.14
CA PRO A 12 -4.44 10.46 -18.88
C PRO A 12 -5.17 11.72 -18.38
N ALA A 13 -6.42 11.59 -17.94
CA ALA A 13 -7.18 12.68 -17.34
C ALA A 13 -6.66 13.00 -15.92
N LEU A 14 -6.35 11.95 -15.14
CA LEU A 14 -5.77 12.05 -13.80
C LEU A 14 -4.38 12.70 -13.78
N GLY A 15 -3.60 12.55 -14.86
CA GLY A 15 -2.31 13.23 -15.02
C GLY A 15 -2.41 14.77 -14.89
N LYS A 16 -3.53 15.36 -15.35
CA LYS A 16 -3.78 16.81 -15.20
C LYS A 16 -4.00 17.22 -13.74
N LEU A 17 -4.49 16.32 -12.90
CA LEU A 17 -4.71 16.51 -11.47
C LEU A 17 -3.49 16.16 -10.61
N GLY A 18 -2.38 15.72 -11.22
CA GLY A 18 -1.16 15.31 -10.52
C GLY A 18 -0.59 16.37 -9.58
N LYS A 19 -0.73 17.66 -9.91
CA LYS A 19 -0.30 18.78 -9.04
C LYS A 19 -1.04 18.84 -7.69
N ILE A 20 -2.27 18.32 -7.64
CA ILE A 20 -3.11 18.34 -6.43
C ILE A 20 -3.00 17.01 -5.70
N LEU A 21 -3.04 15.90 -6.43
CA LEU A 21 -3.05 14.55 -5.87
C LEU A 21 -1.66 14.08 -5.44
N GLY A 22 -0.61 14.53 -6.11
CA GLY A 22 0.78 14.23 -5.81
C GLY A 22 1.20 14.63 -4.38
N PRO A 23 1.13 15.91 -3.99
CA PRO A 23 1.56 16.35 -2.65
C PRO A 23 0.70 15.77 -1.53
N LYS A 24 -0.55 15.35 -1.82
CA LYS A 24 -1.42 14.68 -0.86
C LYS A 24 -1.18 13.17 -0.76
N GLY A 25 -0.29 12.59 -1.59
CA GLY A 25 -0.05 11.15 -1.63
C GLY A 25 -1.25 10.34 -2.12
N LEU A 26 -2.21 10.98 -2.79
CA LEU A 26 -3.47 10.38 -3.25
C LEU A 26 -3.42 9.94 -4.72
N MET A 27 -2.27 10.08 -5.38
CA MET A 27 -2.13 9.70 -6.78
C MET A 27 -2.20 8.17 -6.93
N PRO A 28 -3.15 7.64 -7.72
CA PRO A 28 -3.27 6.20 -7.92
C PRO A 28 -2.05 5.66 -8.69
N ASN A 29 -1.60 4.47 -8.32
CA ASN A 29 -0.38 3.86 -8.82
C ASN A 29 -0.60 2.35 -9.12
N PRO A 30 -0.29 1.87 -10.33
CA PRO A 30 -0.38 0.45 -10.68
C PRO A 30 0.38 -0.47 -9.71
N LYS A 31 1.54 -0.04 -9.20
CA LYS A 31 2.34 -0.83 -8.24
C LYS A 31 1.62 -1.02 -6.90
N SER A 32 0.81 -0.06 -6.50
CA SER A 32 -0.01 -0.16 -5.28
C SER A 32 -1.31 -0.94 -5.51
N GLY A 33 -1.65 -1.31 -6.74
CA GLY A 33 -2.93 -1.95 -7.10
C GLY A 33 -4.13 -1.00 -7.08
N THR A 34 -3.90 0.30 -6.89
CA THR A 34 -4.96 1.34 -6.96
C THR A 34 -5.28 1.77 -8.39
N VAL A 35 -4.54 1.24 -9.38
CA VAL A 35 -4.93 1.28 -10.79
C VAL A 35 -5.24 -0.13 -11.25
N THR A 36 -6.52 -0.42 -11.47
CA THR A 36 -6.99 -1.76 -11.86
C THR A 36 -8.31 -1.68 -12.64
N MET A 37 -8.60 -2.72 -13.42
CA MET A 37 -9.92 -2.89 -14.05
C MET A 37 -10.95 -3.44 -13.04
N ASP A 38 -10.50 -4.08 -11.97
CA ASP A 38 -11.35 -4.66 -10.93
C ASP A 38 -11.48 -3.71 -9.72
N ILE A 39 -12.33 -2.70 -9.89
CA ILE A 39 -12.55 -1.64 -8.88
C ILE A 39 -13.16 -2.22 -7.61
N ALA A 40 -14.09 -3.16 -7.73
CA ALA A 40 -14.80 -3.75 -6.60
C ALA A 40 -13.83 -4.45 -5.64
N LYS A 41 -12.92 -5.26 -6.19
CA LYS A 41 -11.88 -5.92 -5.42
C LYS A 41 -10.91 -4.92 -4.79
N ALA A 42 -10.44 -3.92 -5.54
CA ALA A 42 -9.53 -2.90 -5.01
C ALA A 42 -10.14 -2.11 -3.84
N VAL A 43 -11.42 -1.75 -3.93
CA VAL A 43 -12.12 -1.06 -2.83
C VAL A 43 -12.25 -1.98 -1.61
N GLY A 44 -12.53 -3.27 -1.81
CA GLY A 44 -12.55 -4.28 -0.75
C GLY A 44 -11.20 -4.38 -0.01
N GLU A 45 -10.12 -4.56 -0.76
CA GLU A 45 -8.76 -4.67 -0.21
C GLU A 45 -8.34 -3.39 0.54
N LEU A 46 -8.70 -2.22 0.02
CA LEU A 46 -8.42 -0.95 0.68
C LEU A 46 -9.20 -0.77 1.98
N LYS A 47 -10.47 -1.20 2.02
CA LYS A 47 -11.28 -1.17 3.25
C LYS A 47 -10.75 -2.13 4.31
N THR A 48 -10.15 -3.25 3.92
CA THR A 48 -9.52 -4.19 4.86
C THR A 48 -8.22 -3.68 5.50
N GLY A 49 -7.78 -2.46 5.18
CA GLY A 49 -6.64 -1.83 5.84
C GLY A 49 -5.28 -2.23 5.26
N ARG A 50 -5.22 -2.47 3.94
CA ARG A 50 -3.98 -2.81 3.23
C ARG A 50 -2.86 -1.79 3.53
N VAL A 51 -1.76 -2.28 4.12
CA VAL A 51 -0.56 -1.51 4.41
C VAL A 51 0.46 -1.70 3.30
N GLU A 52 0.97 -0.60 2.73
CA GLU A 52 2.05 -0.64 1.74
C GLU A 52 3.41 -0.62 2.44
N LEU A 53 4.23 -1.64 2.17
CA LEU A 53 5.61 -1.68 2.61
C LEU A 53 6.46 -0.91 1.59
N ARG A 54 7.14 0.16 2.02
CA ARG A 54 8.08 0.92 1.20
C ARG A 54 9.46 0.90 1.82
N VAL A 55 10.47 0.64 1.00
CA VAL A 55 11.89 0.64 1.40
C VAL A 55 12.44 2.07 1.29
N GLU A 56 13.12 2.53 2.33
CA GLU A 56 13.88 3.78 2.29
C GLU A 56 15.20 3.62 1.54
N LYS A 57 15.85 4.74 1.20
CA LYS A 57 17.15 4.72 0.51
C LYS A 57 18.24 3.94 1.27
N ASN A 58 18.12 3.85 2.59
CA ASN A 58 19.06 3.14 3.47
C ASN A 58 18.71 1.65 3.66
N GLY A 59 17.71 1.12 2.94
CA GLY A 59 17.29 -0.29 3.07
C GLY A 59 16.41 -0.59 4.29
N ILE A 60 15.98 0.44 5.02
CA ILE A 60 15.07 0.29 6.17
C ILE A 60 13.62 0.30 5.67
N ILE A 61 12.79 -0.59 6.22
CA ILE A 61 11.34 -0.64 5.98
C ILE A 61 10.65 -0.16 7.25
N HIS A 62 9.91 0.95 7.15
CA HIS A 62 9.04 1.42 8.23
C HIS A 62 7.63 0.94 7.98
N THR A 63 6.98 0.35 8.99
CA THR A 63 5.61 -0.14 8.88
C THR A 63 4.92 -0.05 10.23
N SER A 64 3.69 0.46 10.24
CA SER A 64 2.85 0.47 11.43
C SER A 64 2.15 -0.88 11.55
N CYS A 65 2.44 -1.62 12.63
CA CYS A 65 1.87 -2.94 12.89
C CYS A 65 0.54 -2.90 13.68
N GLY A 66 0.11 -1.70 14.11
CA GLY A 66 -1.09 -1.51 14.91
C GLY A 66 -1.01 -0.28 15.81
N LYS A 67 -1.98 -0.13 16.70
CA LYS A 67 -2.02 0.90 17.75
C LYS A 67 -1.92 0.25 19.12
N THR A 68 -1.56 1.03 20.14
CA THR A 68 -1.55 0.57 21.54
C THR A 68 -2.91 0.11 22.05
N SER A 69 -3.99 0.49 21.37
CA SER A 69 -5.36 0.05 21.67
C SER A 69 -5.72 -1.34 21.13
N PHE A 70 -4.81 -2.03 20.44
CA PHE A 70 -5.07 -3.35 19.87
C PHE A 70 -4.75 -4.44 20.90
N ASN A 71 -5.41 -5.59 20.78
CA ASN A 71 -5.08 -6.74 21.62
C ASN A 71 -3.68 -7.28 21.27
N GLU A 72 -3.01 -7.84 22.27
CA GLU A 72 -1.66 -8.39 22.12
C GLU A 72 -1.58 -9.48 21.03
N LYS A 73 -2.61 -10.34 20.95
CA LYS A 73 -2.69 -11.41 19.93
C LYS A 73 -2.73 -10.83 18.50
N ASP A 74 -3.53 -9.79 18.29
CA ASP A 74 -3.67 -9.15 16.98
C ASP A 74 -2.36 -8.47 16.56
N LEU A 75 -1.64 -7.85 17.51
CA LEU A 75 -0.33 -7.26 17.27
C LEU A 75 0.72 -8.32 16.88
N ILE A 76 0.76 -9.44 17.59
CA ILE A 76 1.66 -10.56 17.27
C ILE A 76 1.38 -11.10 15.87
N GLU A 77 0.10 -11.29 15.53
CA GLU A 77 -0.31 -11.79 14.22
C GLU A 77 0.06 -10.81 13.10
N ASN A 78 -0.21 -9.51 13.28
CA ASN A 78 0.17 -8.46 12.33
C ASN A 78 1.68 -8.45 12.08
N ILE A 79 2.50 -8.51 13.13
CA ILE A 79 3.96 -8.54 13.02
C ILE A 79 4.42 -9.79 12.25
N ARG A 80 3.83 -10.96 12.54
CA ARG A 80 4.16 -12.22 11.86
C ARG A 80 3.82 -12.17 10.37
N ILE A 81 2.67 -11.59 10.02
CA ILE A 81 2.26 -11.38 8.62
C ILE A 81 3.23 -10.45 7.90
N ILE A 82 3.62 -9.33 8.52
CA ILE A 82 4.57 -8.38 7.94
C ILE A 82 5.92 -9.05 7.70
N TYR A 83 6.45 -9.78 8.69
CA TYR A 83 7.71 -10.51 8.58
C TYR A 83 7.69 -11.54 7.45
N ASN A 84 6.63 -12.36 7.38
CA ASN A 84 6.48 -13.36 6.31
C ASN A 84 6.39 -12.72 4.93
N THR A 85 5.70 -11.58 4.83
CA THR A 85 5.59 -10.81 3.58
C THR A 85 6.95 -10.28 3.14
N ILE A 86 7.76 -9.75 4.07
CA ILE A 86 9.11 -9.25 3.79
C ILE A 86 10.02 -10.39 3.31
N ILE A 87 9.99 -11.56 3.96
CA ILE A 87 10.78 -12.72 3.54
C ILE A 87 10.41 -13.14 2.12
N LYS A 88 9.11 -13.23 1.81
CA LYS A 88 8.64 -13.60 0.46
C LYS A 88 9.03 -12.56 -0.59
N ALA A 89 9.07 -11.28 -0.20
CA ALA A 89 9.47 -10.18 -1.06
C ALA A 89 11.00 -9.99 -1.16
N ARG A 90 11.80 -10.73 -0.38
CA ARG A 90 13.26 -10.65 -0.42
C ARG A 90 13.75 -11.01 -1.83
N PRO A 91 14.42 -10.10 -2.54
CA PRO A 91 14.95 -10.40 -3.87
C PRO A 91 16.08 -11.43 -3.77
N ALA A 92 16.15 -12.36 -4.74
CA ALA A 92 17.16 -13.42 -4.77
C ALA A 92 18.61 -12.89 -4.82
N SER A 93 18.80 -11.64 -5.25
CA SER A 93 20.08 -10.95 -5.32
C SER A 93 20.56 -10.39 -3.98
N ALA A 94 19.69 -10.28 -2.97
CA ALA A 94 20.07 -9.85 -1.62
C ALA A 94 20.55 -11.08 -0.83
N LYS A 95 21.80 -11.51 -1.07
CA LYS A 95 22.49 -12.45 -0.18
C LYS A 95 22.95 -11.74 1.08
#